data_AF-A0A9D7YNH0-F1
#
_entry.id   AF-A0A9D7YNH0-F1
#
_cell.length_a   1.000
_cell.length_b   1.000
_cell.length_c   1.000
_cell.angle_alpha   90.00
_cell.angle_beta   90.00
_cell.angle_gamma   90.00
#
_symmetry.space_group_name_H-M   'P 1'
#
loop_
_entity.id
_entity.type
_entity.pdbx_description
1 polymer ?
#
loop_
_entity_poly.entity_id
_entity_poly.type
_entity_poly.pdbx_seq_one_letter_code
_entity_poly.pdbx_strand_id
1 'polypeptide(L)'
;MRVEGMRYSPMEIFIMKGSKRSTKNNRRIAEGEPKNKWLKITLKEGKKNEIRNVMKALGLTVSKLVRVSYGPFKLCSLPVGRTRPAFDYELEAIIKNFKKQNNKTLN
;
A
#
# COMPACT_ATOMS: atom_id res chain seq x y z
N MET A 1 -14.95 -7.65 2.59
CA MET A 1 -14.99 -8.77 1.62
C MET A 1 -14.69 -10.08 2.32
N ARG A 2 -15.31 -11.21 1.95
CA ARG A 2 -14.92 -12.53 2.46
C ARG A 2 -14.11 -13.27 1.39
N VAL A 3 -12.98 -13.85 1.76
CA VAL A 3 -12.14 -14.71 0.90
C VAL A 3 -11.66 -15.88 1.75
N GLU A 4 -11.89 -17.12 1.29
CA GLU A 4 -11.44 -18.34 1.98
C GLU A 4 -11.84 -18.37 3.47
N GLY A 5 -13.09 -18.01 3.77
CA GLY A 5 -13.61 -17.96 5.15
C GLY A 5 -13.13 -16.76 6.00
N MET A 6 -12.14 -16.01 5.53
CA MET A 6 -11.63 -14.82 6.21
C MET A 6 -12.37 -13.56 5.78
N ARG A 7 -12.82 -12.74 6.74
CA ARG A 7 -13.45 -11.43 6.48
C ARG A 7 -12.39 -10.34 6.50
N TYR A 8 -12.23 -9.62 5.40
CA TYR A 8 -11.40 -8.43 5.28
C TYR A 8 -12.25 -7.16 5.33
N SER A 9 -11.75 -6.15 6.02
CA SER A 9 -12.30 -4.83 6.16
C SER A 9 -12.13 -4.05 4.85
N PRO A 10 -12.92 -2.99 4.62
CA PRO A 10 -12.73 -2.13 3.47
C PRO A 10 -11.31 -1.54 3.45
N MET A 11 -10.69 -1.56 2.27
CA MET A 11 -9.41 -0.92 1.99
C MET A 11 -9.66 0.32 1.15
N GLU A 12 -8.90 1.37 1.38
CA GLU A 12 -8.91 2.54 0.50
C GLU A 12 -7.92 2.29 -0.64
N ILE A 13 -8.39 2.38 -1.88
CA ILE A 13 -7.61 2.06 -3.08
C ILE A 13 -7.63 3.27 -4.02
N PHE A 14 -6.44 3.69 -4.43
CA PHE A 14 -6.26 4.74 -5.43
C PHE A 14 -5.43 4.18 -6.59
N ILE A 15 -5.96 4.32 -7.82
CA ILE A 15 -5.20 4.02 -9.03
C ILE A 15 -4.19 5.14 -9.23
N MET A 16 -2.91 4.80 -9.27
CA MET A 16 -1.86 5.76 -9.57
C MET A 16 -1.80 5.95 -11.08
N LYS A 17 -1.67 7.21 -11.53
CA LYS A 17 -1.39 7.49 -12.94
C LYS A 17 -0.07 6.81 -13.32
N GLY A 18 -0.12 5.90 -14.30
CA GLY A 18 1.09 5.33 -14.86
C GLY A 18 1.92 6.45 -15.48
N SER A 19 3.22 6.49 -15.17
CA SER A 19 4.14 7.26 -15.99
C SER A 19 4.07 6.66 -17.40
N LYS A 20 3.58 7.42 -18.39
CA LYS A 20 3.65 6.99 -19.79
C LYS A 20 5.12 6.64 -20.02
N ARG A 21 5.44 5.36 -20.21
CA ARG A 21 6.78 5.01 -20.70
C ARG A 21 6.95 5.80 -21.98
N SER A 22 7.90 6.73 -21.97
CA SER A 22 8.41 7.36 -23.18
C SER A 22 9.04 6.23 -23.99
N THR A 23 8.24 5.63 -24.86
CA THR A 23 8.72 4.63 -25.81
C THR A 23 9.49 5.42 -26.87
N LYS A 24 10.74 5.77 -26.59
CA LYS A 24 11.66 6.42 -27.53
C LYS A 24 12.19 5.43 -28.58
N ASN A 25 11.38 4.45 -28.97
CA ASN A 25 11.69 3.49 -30.03
C ASN A 25 10.42 3.20 -30.82
N ASN A 26 10.53 3.47 -32.12
CA ASN A 26 9.53 3.44 -33.16
C ASN A 26 8.91 2.03 -33.37
N ARG A 27 8.20 1.51 -32.38
CA ARG A 27 7.36 0.30 -32.54
C ARG A 27 5.91 0.73 -32.50
N ARG A 28 5.22 0.49 -33.61
CA ARG A 28 3.76 0.48 -33.75
C ARG A 28 3.21 -0.55 -32.76
N ILE A 29 3.08 -0.18 -31.49
CA ILE A 29 2.38 -1.00 -30.51
C ILE A 29 0.93 -0.60 -30.66
N ALA A 30 0.16 -1.52 -31.24
CA ALA A 30 -1.28 -1.48 -31.32
C ALA A 30 -1.90 -1.00 -29.99
N GLU A 31 -2.98 -0.23 -30.12
CA GLU A 31 -3.83 0.25 -29.03
C GLU A 31 -4.06 -0.83 -27.97
N GLY A 32 -3.41 -0.71 -26.83
CA GLY A 32 -3.55 -1.65 -25.73
C GLY A 32 -3.13 -1.00 -24.43
N GLU A 33 -4.00 -1.04 -23.43
CA GLU A 33 -3.69 -0.53 -22.10
C GLU A 33 -2.43 -1.20 -21.50
N PRO A 34 -1.64 -0.48 -20.69
CA PRO A 34 -0.50 -1.07 -20.01
C PRO A 34 -0.95 -2.27 -19.15
N LYS A 35 -0.32 -3.43 -19.37
CA LYS A 35 -0.65 -4.70 -18.69
C LYS A 35 -0.58 -4.64 -17.15
N ASN A 36 0.19 -3.71 -16.59
CA ASN A 36 0.35 -3.54 -15.14
C ASN A 36 -0.03 -2.12 -14.71
N LYS A 37 -0.83 -2.01 -13.64
CA LYS A 37 -1.23 -0.74 -13.02
C LYS A 37 -0.67 -0.65 -11.59
N TRP A 38 -0.26 0.55 -11.19
CA TRP A 38 0.19 0.83 -9.83
C TRP A 38 -1.01 1.23 -8.98
N LEU A 39 -1.18 0.59 -7.83
CA LEU A 39 -2.23 0.88 -6.87
C LEU A 39 -1.60 1.37 -5.56
N LYS A 40 -2.14 2.46 -5.01
CA LYS A 40 -1.87 2.87 -3.64
C LYS A 40 -3.02 2.36 -2.78
N ILE A 41 -2.69 1.50 -1.83
CA ILE A 41 -3.67 0.82 -0.97
C ILE A 41 -3.37 1.19 0.49
N THR A 42 -4.39 1.63 1.21
CA THR A 42 -4.31 1.88 2.66
C THR A 42 -5.17 0.84 3.37
N LEU A 43 -4.56 0.17 4.35
CA LEU A 43 -5.21 -0.86 5.16
C LEU A 43 -5.30 -0.39 6.62
N LYS A 44 -6.38 -0.78 7.29
CA LYS A 44 -6.57 -0.58 8.74
C LYS A 44 -6.27 -1.84 9.56
N GLU A 45 -6.09 -2.96 8.89
CA GLU A 45 -5.68 -4.24 9.45
C GLU A 45 -4.50 -4.83 8.66
N GLY A 46 -3.96 -5.95 9.12
CA GLY A 46 -2.77 -6.56 8.54
C GLY A 46 -2.80 -8.08 8.59
N LYS A 47 -3.87 -8.68 8.06
CA LYS A 47 -4.01 -10.14 7.99
C LYS A 47 -2.97 -10.75 7.05
N LYS A 48 -2.63 -12.02 7.28
CA LYS A 48 -1.60 -12.72 6.50
C LYS A 48 -1.94 -12.70 5.01
N ASN A 49 -1.03 -12.15 4.19
CA ASN A 49 -1.17 -12.04 2.74
C ASN A 49 -2.45 -11.33 2.27
N GLU A 50 -3.05 -10.49 3.10
CA GLU A 50 -4.34 -9.84 2.86
C GLU A 50 -4.47 -9.22 1.47
N ILE A 51 -3.54 -8.33 1.07
CA ILE A 51 -3.58 -7.70 -0.27
C ILE A 51 -3.53 -8.75 -1.38
N ARG A 52 -2.68 -9.77 -1.25
CA ARG A 52 -2.53 -10.80 -2.29
C ARG A 52 -3.77 -11.69 -2.38
N ASN A 53 -4.36 -12.06 -1.25
CA ASN A 53 -5.57 -12.88 -1.19
C ASN A 53 -6.77 -12.13 -1.76
N VAL A 54 -6.95 -10.86 -1.36
CA VAL A 54 -8.01 -9.98 -1.86
C VAL A 54 -7.87 -9.76 -3.37
N MET A 55 -6.68 -9.45 -3.87
CA MET A 55 -6.47 -9.26 -5.32
C MET A 55 -6.69 -10.55 -6.11
N LYS A 56 -6.22 -11.70 -5.60
CA LYS A 56 -6.44 -13.01 -6.23
C LYS A 56 -7.93 -13.33 -6.33
N ALA A 57 -8.72 -13.04 -5.29
CA ALA A 57 -10.16 -13.23 -5.31
C ALA A 57 -10.88 -12.35 -6.35
N LEU A 58 -10.27 -11.22 -6.74
CA LEU A 58 -10.74 -10.35 -7.82
C LEU A 58 -10.19 -10.77 -9.20
N GLY A 59 -9.50 -11.90 -9.31
CA GLY A 59 -8.88 -12.37 -10.56
C GLY A 59 -7.60 -11.61 -10.94
N LEU A 60 -7.03 -10.83 -10.02
CA LEU A 60 -5.83 -10.03 -10.24
C LEU A 60 -4.59 -10.69 -9.63
N THR A 61 -3.45 -10.56 -10.31
CA THR A 61 -2.16 -11.03 -9.81
C THR A 61 -1.30 -9.86 -9.33
N VAL A 62 -0.63 -10.04 -8.19
CA VAL A 62 0.24 -9.00 -7.60
C VAL A 62 1.69 -9.30 -7.96
N SER A 63 2.22 -8.58 -8.95
CA SER A 63 3.61 -8.69 -9.40
C SER A 63 4.60 -8.05 -8.42
N LYS A 64 4.29 -6.86 -7.90
CA LYS A 64 5.12 -6.13 -6.93
C LYS A 64 4.26 -5.53 -5.83
N LEU A 65 4.69 -5.71 -4.58
CA LEU A 65 4.07 -5.13 -3.40
C LEU A 65 5.15 -4.47 -2.56
N VAL A 66 5.00 -3.18 -2.28
CA VAL A 66 5.93 -2.41 -1.45
C VAL A 66 5.12 -1.66 -0.40
N ARG A 67 5.52 -1.81 0.86
CA ARG A 67 4.96 -0.99 1.95
C ARG A 67 5.70 0.34 1.98
N VAL A 68 5.03 1.40 1.51
CA VAL A 68 5.62 2.74 1.40
C VAL A 68 5.48 3.58 2.67
N SER A 69 4.57 3.20 3.57
CA SER A 69 4.37 3.86 4.86
C SER A 69 3.77 2.90 5.88
N TYR A 70 3.99 3.17 7.16
CA TYR A 70 3.37 2.50 8.29
C TYR A 70 3.06 3.52 9.38
N GLY A 71 1.79 3.81 9.62
CA GLY A 71 1.38 4.90 10.51
C GLY A 71 2.07 6.22 10.11
N PRO A 72 2.79 6.89 11.03
CA PRO A 72 3.51 8.13 10.73
C PRO A 72 4.82 7.92 9.97
N PHE A 73 5.35 6.69 9.90
CA PHE A 73 6.63 6.40 9.28
C PHE A 73 6.50 6.27 7.77
N LYS A 74 7.31 7.01 7.02
CA LYS A 74 7.35 6.96 5.56
C LYS A 74 8.70 6.43 5.08
N LEU A 75 8.67 5.62 4.02
CA LEU A 75 9.88 5.05 3.42
C LEU A 75 10.75 6.13 2.76
N CYS A 76 10.13 7.14 2.12
CA CYS A 76 10.78 8.26 1.44
C CYS A 76 11.96 7.78 0.55
N SER A 77 13.16 8.33 0.77
CA SER A 77 14.39 8.01 0.04
C SER A 77 15.27 6.96 0.72
N LEU A 78 14.77 6.23 1.72
CA LEU A 78 15.55 5.22 2.44
C LEU A 78 15.92 4.07 1.49
N PRO A 79 17.23 3.78 1.28
CA PRO A 79 17.64 2.70 0.39
C PRO A 79 17.21 1.33 0.91
N VAL A 80 17.06 0.38 -0.01
CA VAL A 80 16.72 -1.01 0.33
C VAL A 80 17.79 -1.60 1.26
N GLY A 81 17.34 -2.29 2.32
CA GLY A 81 18.23 -2.93 3.30
C GLY A 81 18.89 -1.97 4.29
N ARG A 82 18.58 -0.66 4.24
CA ARG A 82 19.08 0.32 5.20
C ARG A 82 18.04 0.64 6.26
N THR A 83 18.52 1.13 7.40
CA THR A 83 17.71 1.61 8.53
C THR A 83 18.15 3.04 8.87
N ARG A 84 17.25 3.77 9.52
CA ARG A 84 17.55 5.07 10.14
C ARG A 84 16.82 5.19 11.47
N PRO A 85 17.30 6.02 12.41
CA PRO A 85 16.49 6.45 13.53
C PRO A 85 15.21 7.15 13.06
N ALA A 86 14.13 7.00 13.83
CA ALA A 86 12.92 7.77 13.63
C ALA A 86 13.19 9.25 13.93
N PHE A 87 12.59 10.15 13.17
CA PHE A 87 12.63 11.58 13.50
C PHE A 87 11.65 11.88 14.63
N ASP A 88 11.92 12.93 15.41
CA ASP A 88 11.12 13.30 16.57
C ASP A 88 9.64 13.51 16.21
N TYR A 89 9.35 14.16 15.08
CA TYR A 89 7.97 14.35 14.63
C TYR A 89 7.23 13.03 14.32
N GLU A 90 7.96 11.97 13.89
CA GLU A 90 7.36 10.64 13.66
C GLU A 90 7.05 9.97 15.00
N LEU A 91 7.92 10.15 16.01
CA LEU A 91 7.74 9.66 17.36
C LEU A 91 6.56 10.35 18.06
N GLU A 92 6.48 11.67 17.97
CA GLU A 92 5.34 12.42 18.52
C GLU A 92 4.02 11.96 17.89
N ALA A 93 4.01 11.79 16.56
CA ALA A 93 2.83 11.32 15.85
C ALA A 93 2.42 9.90 16.25
N ILE A 94 3.35 8.96 16.43
CA ILE A 94 3.01 7.60 16.86
C ILE A 94 2.45 7.61 18.29
N ILE A 95 3.08 8.36 19.21
CA ILE A 95 2.63 8.47 20.60
C ILE A 95 1.22 9.08 20.66
N LYS A 96 0.97 10.14 19.89
CA LYS A 96 -0.37 10.76 19.80
C LYS A 96 -1.42 9.77 19.30
N ASN A 97 -1.08 8.96 18.29
CA ASN A 97 -1.96 7.92 17.78
C ASN A 97 -2.29 6.86 18.83
N PHE A 98 -1.31 6.41 19.61
CA PHE A 98 -1.52 5.46 20.71
C PHE A 98 -2.43 6.03 21.81
N LYS A 99 -2.17 7.26 22.28
CA LYS A 99 -3.01 7.93 23.29
C LYS A 99 -4.47 8.05 22.83
N LYS A 100 -4.69 8.42 21.56
CA LYS A 100 -6.03 8.54 20.97
C LYS A 100 -6.77 7.21 20.94
N GLN A 101 -6.09 6.10 20.64
CA GLN A 101 -6.72 4.78 20.63
C GLN A 101 -7.10 4.31 22.03
N ASN A 102 -6.23 4.53 23.02
CA ASN A 102 -6.51 4.17 24.41
C ASN A 102 -7.74 4.91 24.96
N ASN A 103 -7.84 6.24 24.75
CA ASN A 103 -8.99 7.01 25.21
C ASN A 103 -10.31 6.62 24.53
N LYS A 104 -10.26 6.07 23.30
CA LYS A 104 -11.44 5.57 22.61
C LYS A 104 -11.93 4.21 23.14
N THR A 105 -11.08 3.49 23.87
CA THR A 105 -11.40 2.17 24.43
C THR A 105 -11.91 2.27 25.87
N LEU A 106 -11.77 3.46 26.48
CA LEU A 106 -12.14 3.77 27.87
C LEU A 106 -13.50 4.48 28.01
N ASN A 107 -14.22 4.70 26.90
CA ASN A 107 -15.58 5.27 26.86
C ASN A 107 -16.54 4.33 26.14
#